data_AF-A0A7R8W279-F1
#
_entry.id   AF-A0A7R8W279-F1
#
_cell.length_a   1.000
_cell.length_b   1.000
_cell.length_c   1.000
_cell.angle_alpha   90.00
_cell.angle_beta   90.00
_cell.angle_gamma   90.00
#
_symmetry.space_group_name_H-M   'P 1'
#
loop_
_entity.id
_entity.type
_entity.pdbx_description
1 polymer ?
#
loop_
_entity_poly.entity_id
_entity_poly.type
_entity_poly.pdbx_seq_one_letter_code
_entity_poly.pdbx_strand_id
1 'polypeptide(L)'
;MTVILFSVVFIIGKSSYVIKKPQGNVVLEVSKCIGHAVAQKWRSKGVSRDHWLEHADDTYPRRLIEDIKSTLGVLFLFLPLPIFWALFDQQVISHNLL
;
A
#
# COMPACT_ATOMS: atom_id res chain seq x y z
N MET A 1 26.71 17.09 -0.47
CA MET A 1 27.06 16.75 -1.88
C MET A 1 26.81 15.28 -2.22
N THR A 2 27.12 14.31 -1.36
CA THR A 2 26.95 12.87 -1.61
C THR A 2 25.51 12.45 -1.90
N VAL A 3 24.52 12.94 -1.12
CA VAL A 3 23.09 12.58 -1.29
C VAL A 3 22.49 12.98 -2.64
N ILE A 4 23.01 14.06 -3.25
CA ILE A 4 22.53 14.58 -4.54
C ILE A 4 23.03 13.65 -5.66
N LEU A 5 24.28 13.18 -5.56
CA LEU A 5 24.86 12.23 -6.51
C LEU A 5 24.10 10.91 -6.52
N PHE A 6 23.78 10.36 -5.34
CA PHE A 6 22.98 9.13 -5.23
C PHE A 6 21.57 9.31 -5.82
N SER A 7 20.92 10.44 -5.54
CA SER A 7 19.59 10.75 -6.07
C SER A 7 19.57 10.82 -7.59
N VAL A 8 20.58 11.47 -8.19
CA VAL A 8 20.70 11.61 -9.66
C VAL A 8 20.97 10.26 -10.33
N VAL A 9 21.87 9.44 -9.76
CA VAL A 9 22.15 8.08 -10.26
C VAL A 9 20.90 7.20 -10.21
N PHE A 10 20.10 7.31 -9.14
CA PHE A 10 18.86 6.55 -8.98
C PHE A 10 17.78 6.97 -10.00
N ILE A 11 17.66 8.27 -10.28
CA ILE A 11 16.71 8.81 -11.27
C ILE A 11 17.07 8.35 -12.69
N ILE A 12 18.36 8.29 -13.04
CA ILE A 12 18.83 7.84 -14.35
C ILE A 12 18.57 6.33 -14.54
N GLY A 13 18.79 5.52 -13.50
CA GLY A 13 18.52 4.07 -13.51
C GLY A 13 17.03 3.71 -13.64
N LYS A 14 16.13 4.62 -13.28
CA LYS A 14 14.67 4.43 -13.35
C LYS A 14 14.15 4.22 -14.78
N SER A 15 14.84 4.76 -15.79
CA SER A 15 14.42 4.65 -17.20
C SER A 15 14.62 3.23 -17.77
N SER A 16 15.57 2.47 -17.24
CA SER A 16 15.79 1.05 -17.60
C SER A 16 14.83 0.08 -16.89
N TYR A 17 13.83 0.58 -16.16
CA TYR A 17 12.87 -0.28 -15.50
C TYR A 17 11.85 -0.82 -16.52
N VAL A 18 12.19 -1.96 -17.12
CA VAL A 18 11.29 -2.70 -18.00
C VAL A 18 10.10 -3.21 -17.17
N ILE A 19 8.95 -2.56 -17.31
CA ILE A 19 7.69 -2.98 -16.71
C ILE A 19 7.24 -4.27 -17.44
N LYS A 20 7.67 -5.43 -16.94
CA LYS A 20 7.19 -6.72 -17.43
C LYS A 20 5.69 -6.86 -17.11
N LYS A 21 4.93 -7.41 -18.06
CA LYS A 21 3.50 -7.74 -17.83
C LYS A 21 3.42 -8.62 -16.57
N PRO A 22 2.55 -8.29 -15.60
CA PRO A 22 2.58 -8.92 -14.29
C PRO A 22 2.02 -10.33 -14.36
N GLN A 23 2.90 -11.30 -14.61
CA GLN A 23 2.63 -12.71 -14.35
C GLN A 23 3.25 -13.01 -12.98
N GLY A 24 2.46 -12.92 -11.91
CA GLY A 24 2.83 -13.46 -10.58
C GLY A 24 3.19 -12.48 -9.45
N ASN A 25 2.98 -11.15 -9.57
CA ASN A 25 3.21 -10.23 -8.45
C ASN A 25 1.90 -9.85 -7.73
N VAL A 26 1.51 -10.66 -6.74
CA VAL A 26 0.27 -10.52 -5.96
C VAL A 26 0.11 -9.11 -5.37
N VAL A 27 1.18 -8.49 -4.86
CA VAL A 27 1.14 -7.13 -4.29
C VAL A 27 0.77 -6.08 -5.35
N LEU A 28 1.26 -6.23 -6.58
CA LEU A 28 0.93 -5.32 -7.67
C LEU A 28 -0.52 -5.51 -8.14
N GLU A 29 -1.00 -6.74 -8.15
CA GLU A 29 -2.40 -7.04 -8.46
C GLU A 29 -3.36 -6.47 -7.40
N VAL A 30 -3.03 -6.65 -6.11
CA VAL A 30 -3.76 -6.08 -4.98
C VAL A 30 -3.79 -4.55 -5.05
N SER A 31 -2.65 -3.90 -5.27
CA SER A 31 -2.58 -2.43 -5.38
C SER A 31 -3.37 -1.88 -6.57
N LYS A 32 -3.36 -2.57 -7.71
CA LYS A 32 -4.20 -2.23 -8.87
C LYS A 32 -5.68 -2.43 -8.59
N CYS A 33 -6.06 -3.52 -7.93
CA CYS A 33 -7.43 -3.80 -7.52
C CYS A 33 -7.97 -2.71 -6.58
N ILE A 34 -7.20 -2.34 -5.54
CA ILE A 34 -7.53 -1.25 -4.62
C ILE A 34 -7.69 0.07 -5.39
N GLY A 35 -6.72 0.43 -6.23
CA GLY A 35 -6.76 1.66 -7.03
C GLY A 35 -7.96 1.71 -7.97
N HIS A 36 -8.29 0.57 -8.60
CA HIS A 36 -9.47 0.43 -9.45
C HIS A 36 -10.77 0.60 -8.66
N ALA A 37 -10.91 -0.06 -7.49
CA ALA A 37 -12.08 0.09 -6.63
C ALA A 37 -12.31 1.55 -6.20
N VAL A 38 -11.24 2.28 -5.84
CA VAL A 38 -11.34 3.70 -5.48
C VAL A 38 -11.72 4.56 -6.67
N ALA A 39 -11.07 4.37 -7.82
CA ALA A 39 -11.37 5.12 -9.04
C ALA A 39 -12.82 4.90 -9.50
N GLN A 40 -13.29 3.65 -9.44
CA GLN A 40 -14.67 3.30 -9.78
C GLN A 40 -15.66 3.88 -8.77
N LYS A 41 -15.35 3.85 -7.47
CA LYS A 41 -16.19 4.50 -6.45
C LYS A 41 -16.32 6.02 -6.67
N TRP A 42 -15.28 6.68 -7.17
CA TRP A 42 -15.35 8.11 -7.51
C TRP A 42 -16.13 8.39 -8.80
N ARG A 43 -16.08 7.48 -9.79
CA ARG A 43 -16.82 7.60 -11.06
C ARG A 43 -18.30 7.25 -10.90
N SER A 44 -18.60 6.18 -10.18
CA SER A 44 -19.94 5.67 -9.93
C SER A 44 -20.57 6.39 -8.73
N LYS A 45 -20.82 7.69 -8.84
CA LYS A 45 -21.61 8.46 -7.87
C LYS A 45 -23.08 8.00 -7.92
N GLY A 46 -23.46 6.98 -7.14
CA GLY A 46 -24.87 6.59 -7.00
C GLY A 46 -25.15 5.10 -6.78
N VAL A 47 -24.16 4.22 -6.87
CA VAL A 47 -24.35 2.80 -6.55
C VAL A 47 -23.94 2.56 -5.09
N SER A 48 -24.91 2.31 -4.21
CA SER A 48 -24.61 1.93 -2.82
C SER A 48 -24.21 0.45 -2.77
N ARG A 49 -22.93 0.18 -2.50
CA ARG A 49 -22.46 -1.15 -2.08
C ARG A 49 -22.05 -1.09 -0.61
N ASP A 50 -22.18 -2.23 0.09
CA ASP A 50 -21.90 -2.33 1.53
C ASP A 50 -20.43 -2.06 1.86
N HIS A 51 -19.52 -2.41 0.95
CA HIS A 51 -18.10 -2.14 1.12
C HIS A 51 -17.49 -1.48 -0.12
N TRP A 52 -16.64 -0.48 0.08
CA TRP A 52 -16.03 0.29 -1.00
C TRP A 52 -15.20 -0.57 -1.95
N LEU A 53 -14.54 -1.62 -1.43
CA LEU A 53 -13.71 -2.53 -2.22
C LEU A 53 -14.53 -3.39 -3.21
N GLU A 54 -15.83 -3.58 -2.97
CA GLU A 54 -16.69 -4.33 -3.89
C GLU A 54 -16.88 -3.63 -5.23
N HIS A 55 -16.48 -2.37 -5.38
CA HIS A 55 -16.53 -1.67 -6.67
C HIS A 55 -15.53 -2.25 -7.70
N ALA A 56 -14.63 -3.14 -7.29
CA ALA A 56 -13.70 -3.84 -8.19
C ALA A 56 -14.20 -5.22 -8.69
N ASP A 57 -15.39 -5.66 -8.28
CA ASP A 57 -15.99 -6.96 -8.69
C ASP A 57 -16.33 -7.03 -10.19
N ASP A 58 -16.19 -5.91 -10.90
CA ASP A 58 -16.35 -5.84 -12.36
C ASP A 58 -15.14 -6.40 -13.13
N THR A 59 -13.95 -6.30 -12.55
CA THR A 59 -12.67 -6.63 -13.20
C THR A 59 -11.91 -7.72 -12.46
N TYR A 60 -12.13 -7.86 -11.15
CA TYR A 60 -11.37 -8.77 -10.29
C TYR A 60 -12.28 -9.82 -9.64
N PRO A 61 -11.76 -11.04 -9.39
CA PRO A 61 -12.55 -12.10 -8.78
C PRO A 61 -12.90 -11.77 -7.32
N ARG A 62 -14.13 -12.09 -6.90
CA ARG A 62 -14.62 -11.84 -5.54
C ARG A 62 -13.73 -12.38 -4.42
N ARG A 63 -13.09 -13.55 -4.61
CA ARG A 63 -12.11 -14.11 -3.67
C ARG A 63 -10.94 -13.16 -3.39
N LEU A 64 -10.39 -12.53 -4.43
CA LEU A 64 -9.29 -11.57 -4.28
C LEU A 64 -9.75 -10.34 -3.47
N ILE A 65 -10.98 -9.87 -3.68
CA ILE A 65 -11.55 -8.74 -2.95
C ILE A 65 -11.71 -9.08 -1.46
N GLU A 66 -12.20 -10.29 -1.15
CA GLU A 66 -12.34 -10.79 0.22
C GLU A 66 -10.97 -10.96 0.92
N ASP A 67 -9.98 -11.49 0.22
CA ASP A 67 -8.60 -11.61 0.71
C ASP A 67 -7.99 -10.22 1.03
N ILE A 68 -8.18 -9.25 0.15
CA ILE A 68 -7.70 -7.87 0.35
C ILE A 68 -8.41 -7.23 1.54
N LYS A 69 -9.74 -7.43 1.68
CA LYS A 69 -10.51 -6.89 2.81
C LYS A 69 -9.97 -7.40 4.15
N SER A 70 -9.70 -8.70 4.24
CA SER A 70 -9.12 -9.31 5.43
C SER A 70 -7.70 -8.82 5.69
N THR A 71 -6.88 -8.73 4.64
CA THR A 71 -5.49 -8.25 4.71
C THR A 71 -5.41 -6.80 5.17
N LEU A 72 -6.29 -5.92 4.69
CA LEU A 72 -6.36 -4.52 5.15
C LEU A 72 -6.77 -4.41 6.62
N GLY A 73 -7.65 -5.31 7.10
CA GLY A 73 -8.00 -5.39 8.52
C GLY A 73 -6.80 -5.79 9.39
N VAL A 74 -6.05 -6.80 8.96
CA VAL A 74 -4.80 -7.21 9.63
C VAL A 74 -3.76 -6.09 9.58
N LEU A 75 -3.59 -5.43 8.43
CA LEU A 75 -2.66 -4.30 8.30
C LEU A 75 -3.01 -3.16 9.29
N PHE A 76 -4.29 -2.88 9.49
CA PHE A 76 -4.74 -1.90 10.47
C PHE A 76 -4.39 -2.31 11.91
N LEU A 77 -4.52 -3.59 12.25
CA LEU A 77 -4.08 -4.14 13.54
C LEU A 77 -2.58 -3.98 13.77
N PHE A 78 -1.76 -3.99 12.70
CA PHE A 78 -0.31 -3.80 12.78
C PHE A 78 0.14 -2.33 12.84
N LEU A 79 -0.72 -1.33 12.58
CA LEU A 79 -0.37 0.09 12.68
C LEU A 79 0.15 0.57 14.04
N PRO A 80 -0.36 0.13 15.21
CA PRO A 80 0.19 0.55 16.51
C PRO A 80 1.60 0.00 16.77
N LEU A 81 2.03 -1.06 16.09
CA LEU A 81 3.32 -1.69 16.33
C LEU A 81 4.52 -0.76 16.04
N PRO A 82 4.65 -0.12 14.87
CA PRO A 82 5.72 0.83 14.60
C PRO A 82 5.64 2.08 15.48
N ILE A 83 4.42 2.51 15.88
CA ILE A 83 4.24 3.63 16.81
C ILE A 83 4.76 3.25 18.19
N PHE A 84 4.42 2.06 18.68
CA PHE A 84 4.91 1.52 19.93
C PHE A 84 6.44 1.43 19.94
N TRP A 85 7.04 0.87 18.89
CA TRP A 85 8.49 0.78 18.76
C TRP A 85 9.16 2.15 18.73
N ALA A 86 8.59 3.12 17.98
CA ALA A 86 9.12 4.48 17.93
C ALA A 86 9.05 5.17 19.31
N LEU A 87 7.95 5.01 20.04
CA LEU A 87 7.78 5.58 21.38
C LEU A 87 8.68 4.90 22.44
N PHE A 88 8.80 3.57 22.39
CA PHE A 88 9.67 2.82 23.28
C PHE A 88 11.15 3.22 23.12
N ASP A 89 11.61 3.33 21.87
CA ASP A 89 12.97 3.78 21.57
C ASP A 89 13.23 5.21 22.08
N GLN A 90 12.25 6.12 21.92
CA GLN A 90 12.31 7.47 22.47
C GLN A 90 12.41 7.51 24.00
N GLN A 91 11.67 6.65 24.71
CA GLN A 91 11.73 6.56 26.17
C GLN A 91 13.07 6.03 26.66
N VAL A 92 13.62 5.01 26.01
CA VAL A 92 14.95 4.44 26.32
C VAL A 92 16.06 5.48 26.15
N ILE A 93 15.99 6.29 25.08
CA ILE A 93 16.98 7.35 24.83
C ILE A 93 16.90 8.44 25.90
N SER A 94 15.69 8.87 26.28
CA SER A 94 15.52 9.93 27.29
C SER A 94 15.94 9.51 28.70
N HIS A 95 15.84 8.22 29.05
CA HIS A 95 16.18 7.72 30.38
C HIS A 95 17.68 7.43 30.57
N ASN A 96 18.48 7.37 29.50
CA ASN A 96 19.95 7.24 29.53
C ASN A 96 20.69 8.59 29.52
N LEU A 97 19.95 9.71 29.42
CA LEU A 97 20.48 11.08 29.38
C LEU A 97 20.30 11.85 30.71
N LEU A 98 19.74 11.21 31.74
CA LEU A 98 19.67 11.63 33.14
C LEU A 98 20.46 10.64 34.01
#